data_AF-A0A087RLL0-F1
#
_entry.id   AF-A0A087RLL0-F1
#
_cell.length_a   1.000
_cell.length_b   1.000
_cell.length_c   1.000
_cell.angle_alpha   90.00
_cell.angle_beta   90.00
_cell.angle_gamma   90.00
#
_symmetry.space_group_name_H-M   'P 1'
#
loop_
_entity.id
_entity.type
_entity.pdbx_description
1 polymer ?
#
loop_
_entity_poly.entity_id
_entity_poly.type
_entity_poly.pdbx_seq_one_letter_code
_entity_poly.pdbx_strand_id
1 'polypeptide(L)' 'MKICGICHKISATGEDHTDCIQKRSIELEAQDFKNSIPEKLNLSKDDKELGVEMRAVLEHLAREKDTSD' A
#
# COMPACT_ATOMS: atom_id res chain seq x y z
N MET A 1 -19.77 26.62 -2.35
CA MET A 1 -18.40 26.40 -2.86
C MET A 1 -17.47 26.20 -1.69
N LYS A 2 -16.82 25.04 -1.62
CA LYS A 2 -15.76 24.78 -0.64
C LYS A 2 -14.51 24.33 -1.38
N ILE A 3 -13.36 24.38 -0.73
CA ILE A 3 -12.15 23.74 -1.24
C ILE A 3 -12.23 22.25 -0.89
N CYS A 4 -11.99 21.39 -1.86
CA CYS A 4 -11.90 19.96 -1.63
C CYS A 4 -10.69 19.67 -0.72
N GLY A 5 -10.89 19.01 0.41
CA GLY A 5 -9.83 18.68 1.38
C GLY A 5 -8.87 17.59 0.92
N ILE A 6 -9.09 17.01 -0.26
CA ILE A 6 -8.26 15.93 -0.82
C ILE A 6 -7.34 16.47 -1.91
N CYS A 7 -7.89 17.20 -2.89
CA CYS A 7 -7.11 17.76 -4.01
C CYS A 7 -6.85 19.27 -3.91
N HIS A 8 -7.38 19.94 -2.88
CA HIS A 8 -7.27 21.39 -2.64
C HIS A 8 -7.80 22.27 -3.80
N LYS A 9 -8.69 21.74 -4.64
CA LYS A 9 -9.36 22.49 -5.71
C LYS A 9 -10.77 22.90 -5.30
N ILE A 10 -11.29 23.97 -5.92
CA ILE A 10 -12.65 24.45 -5.65
C ILE A 10 -13.67 23.39 -6.09
N SER A 11 -14.61 23.10 -5.19
CA SER A 11 -15.76 22.27 -5.47
C SER A 11 -17.02 23.11 -5.62
N ALA A 12 -17.68 22.95 -6.76
CA ALA A 12 -18.92 23.63 -7.11
C ALA A 12 -20.12 23.13 -6.28
N THR A 13 -20.12 21.86 -5.88
CA THR A 13 -21.22 21.22 -5.14
C THR A 13 -21.22 21.54 -3.65
N GLY A 14 -20.16 22.19 -3.14
CA GLY A 14 -20.01 22.39 -1.69
C GLY A 14 -19.58 21.11 -0.94
N GLU A 15 -19.30 20.02 -1.66
CA GLU A 15 -18.79 18.76 -1.12
C GLU A 15 -17.43 18.39 -1.73
N ASP A 16 -16.74 17.39 -1.18
CA ASP A 16 -15.48 16.94 -1.79
C ASP A 16 -15.77 16.28 -3.14
N HIS A 17 -14.82 16.34 -4.08
CA HIS A 17 -15.06 15.75 -5.40
C HIS A 17 -15.29 14.25 -5.26
N THR A 18 -16.31 13.73 -5.93
CA THR A 18 -16.65 12.30 -5.91
C THR A 18 -15.44 11.44 -6.28
N ASP A 19 -14.69 11.83 -7.30
CA ASP A 19 -13.45 11.15 -7.71
C ASP A 19 -12.39 11.16 -6.62
N CYS A 20 -12.26 12.26 -5.88
CA CYS A 20 -11.29 12.37 -4.80
C CYS A 20 -11.67 11.46 -3.62
N ILE A 21 -12.96 11.39 -3.28
CA ILE A 21 -13.48 10.50 -2.22
C ILE A 21 -13.23 9.03 -2.59
N GLN A 22 -13.59 8.64 -3.81
CA GLN A 22 -13.39 7.26 -4.28
C GLN A 22 -11.91 6.88 -4.32
N LYS A 23 -11.04 7.76 -4.85
CA LYS A 23 -9.60 7.52 -4.87
C LYS A 23 -9.03 7.33 -3.47
N ARG A 24 -9.42 8.20 -2.52
CA ARG A 24 -9.00 8.08 -1.12
C ARG A 24 -9.50 6.77 -0.48
N SER A 25 -10.71 6.35 -0.80
CA SER A 25 -11.26 5.06 -0.33
C SER A 25 -10.42 3.89 -0.84
N ILE A 26 -10.08 3.87 -2.14
CA ILE A 26 -9.23 2.83 -2.74
C ILE A 26 -7.82 2.83 -2.12
N GLU A 27 -7.24 4.01 -1.89
CA GLU A 27 -5.92 4.12 -1.25
C GLU A 27 -5.92 3.58 0.19
N LEU A 28 -6.99 3.83 0.95
CA LEU A 28 -7.18 3.30 2.31
C LEU A 28 -7.43 1.79 2.30
N GLU A 29 -8.28 1.29 1.41
CA GLU A 29 -8.52 -0.15 1.23
C GLU A 29 -7.24 -0.88 0.79
N ALA A 30 -6.42 -0.26 -0.07
CA ALA A 30 -5.12 -0.80 -0.45
C ALA A 30 -4.13 -0.81 0.73
N GLN A 31 -4.24 0.14 1.66
CA GLN A 31 -3.44 0.16 2.88
C GLN A 31 -3.88 -0.94 3.86
N ASP A 32 -5.18 -1.15 4.05
CA ASP A 32 -5.73 -2.24 4.85
C ASP A 32 -5.39 -3.61 4.24
N PHE A 33 -5.45 -3.72 2.91
CA PHE A 33 -4.99 -4.91 2.20
C PHE A 33 -3.51 -5.17 2.48
N LYS A 34 -2.62 -4.16 2.30
CA LYS A 34 -1.18 -4.26 2.62
C LYS A 34 -0.92 -4.68 4.06
N ASN A 35 -1.68 -4.16 5.01
CA ASN A 35 -1.57 -4.53 6.42
C ASN A 35 -2.03 -5.98 6.67
N SER A 36 -2.97 -6.50 5.87
CA SER A 36 -3.43 -7.89 5.93
C SER A 36 -2.50 -8.89 5.22
N ILE A 37 -1.61 -8.44 4.34
CA ILE A 37 -0.64 -9.31 3.64
C ILE A 37 0.25 -10.08 4.61
N PRO A 38 0.91 -9.49 5.62
CA PRO A 38 1.74 -10.23 6.57
C PRO A 38 0.95 -11.15 7.51
N GLU A 39 -0.37 -10.99 7.60
CA GLU A 39 -1.25 -11.90 8.35
C GLU A 39 -1.70 -13.08 7.47
N LYS A 40 -1.93 -12.84 6.18
CA LYS A 40 -2.38 -13.86 5.19
C LYS A 40 -1.24 -14.68 4.61
N LEU A 41 -0.11 -14.05 4.31
CA LEU A 41 1.15 -14.78 4.19
C LEU A 41 1.57 -15.05 5.63
N ASN A 42 1.60 -16.31 6.06
CA ASN A 42 2.21 -16.76 7.32
C ASN A 42 3.73 -16.48 7.35
N LEU A 43 4.16 -15.24 7.09
CA LEU A 43 5.49 -14.71 7.36
C LEU A 43 5.55 -14.41 8.86
N SER A 44 5.27 -15.42 9.67
CA SER A 44 5.17 -15.29 11.11
C SER A 44 6.57 -15.12 11.68
N LYS A 45 7.07 -13.87 11.70
CA LYS A 45 8.21 -13.35 12.47
C LYS A 45 9.60 -14.01 12.30
N ASP A 46 9.68 -15.19 11.69
CA ASP A 46 10.89 -15.94 11.43
C ASP A 46 10.86 -16.39 9.97
N ASP A 47 11.65 -15.70 9.16
CA ASP A 47 12.18 -16.16 7.87
C ASP A 47 12.83 -17.55 7.97
N LYS A 48 13.10 -18.04 9.19
CA LYS A 48 13.60 -19.39 9.49
C LYS A 48 12.65 -20.54 9.17
N GLU A 49 11.34 -20.32 9.08
CA GLU A 49 10.39 -21.34 8.60
C GLU A 49 10.13 -21.27 7.09
N LEU A 50 10.61 -20.22 6.41
CA LEU A 50 10.51 -20.14 4.95
C LEU A 50 11.43 -21.17 4.30
N GLY A 51 10.90 -21.94 3.34
CA GLY A 51 11.69 -22.87 2.54
C GLY A 51 12.90 -22.18 1.90
N VAL A 52 14.00 -22.92 1.74
CA VAL A 52 15.29 -22.41 1.24
C VAL A 52 15.13 -21.62 -0.07
N GLU A 53 14.24 -22.08 -0.95
CA GLU A 53 13.94 -21.44 -2.23
C GLU A 53 13.30 -20.05 -2.05
N MET A 54 12.33 -19.94 -1.13
CA MET A 54 11.64 -18.67 -0.84
C MET A 54 12.61 -17.65 -0.21
N ARG A 55 13.54 -18.13 0.64
CA ARG A 55 14.61 -17.30 1.22
C ARG A 55 15.59 -16.79 0.17
N ALA A 56 16.03 -17.64 -0.74
CA ALA A 56 16.92 -17.24 -1.83
C ALA A 56 16.28 -16.17 -2.74
N VAL A 57 14.98 -16.30 -3.02
CA VAL A 57 14.24 -15.29 -3.78
C VAL A 57 14.13 -13.96 -3.02
N LEU A 58 13.80 -13.99 -1.72
CA LEU A 58 13.76 -12.78 -0.90
C LEU A 58 15.12 -12.09 -0.81
N GLU A 59 16.19 -12.85 -0.63
CA GLU A 59 17.56 -12.34 -0.59
C GLU A 59 17.97 -11.71 -1.92
N HIS A 60 17.62 -12.32 -3.04
CA HIS A 60 17.88 -11.76 -4.37
C HIS A 60 17.16 -10.42 -4.57
N LEU A 61 15.86 -10.38 -4.27
CA LEU A 61 15.04 -9.18 -4.39
C LEU A 61 15.51 -8.04 -3.46
N ALA A 62 15.97 -8.37 -2.25
CA ALA A 62 16.53 -7.40 -1.32
C ALA A 62 17.81 -6.77 -1.89
N ARG A 63 18.73 -7.60 -2.42
CA ARG A 63 19.99 -7.13 -3.02
C ARG A 63 19.76 -6.23 -4.23
N GLU A 64 18.79 -6.53 -5.08
CA GLU A 64 18.44 -5.69 -6.23
C GLU A 64 17.92 -4.31 -5.81
N LYS A 65 17.18 -4.26 -4.69
CA LYS A 65 16.63 -3.02 -4.13
C LYS A 65 17.72 -2.09 -3.59
N ASP A 66 18.76 -2.64 -2.95
CA ASP A 66 19.92 -1.87 -2.46
C ASP A 66 20.85 -1.40 -3.59
N THR A 67 20.84 -2.06 -4.76
CA THR A 67 21.65 -1.64 -5.92
C THR A 67 20.99 -0.60 -6.81
N SER A 68 19.78 -0.15 -6.47
CA SER A 68 19.00 0.81 -7.27
C SER A 68 19.06 2.26 -6.74
N ASP A 69 20.06 2.60 -5.92
CA ASP A 69 20.38 3.98 -5.48
C ASP A 69 21.58 4.54 -6.25
#